data_AF-A0A6M0IG66-F1
#
_entry.id   AF-A0A6M0IG66-F1
#
_cell.length_a   1.000
_cell.length_b   1.000
_cell.length_c   1.000
_cell.angle_alpha   90.00
_cell.angle_beta   90.00
_cell.angle_gamma   90.00
#
_symmetry.space_group_name_H-M   'P 1'
#
loop_
_entity.id
_entity.type
_entity.pdbx_description
1 polymer ?
#
loop_
_entity_poly.entity_id
_entity_poly.type
_entity_poly.pdbx_seq_one_letter_code
_entity_poly.pdbx_strand_id
1 'polypeptide(L)' 'MRLTWTFFSKQEPTVTLTVVYLPKLDKFRSAGYLETVTNTAYVGWDSFRIFNTGGQADKKALFGSLIRVDQFSPLSI' A
#
# COMPACT_ATOMS: atom_id res chain seq x y z
N MET A 1 -8.18 8.44 -4.26
CA MET A 1 -8.67 7.23 -4.97
C MET A 1 -8.33 6.00 -4.14
N ARG A 2 -9.15 4.94 -4.16
CA ARG A 2 -8.98 3.72 -3.33
C ARG A 2 -9.08 2.47 -4.20
N LEU A 3 -8.18 1.50 -3.99
CA LEU A 3 -8.21 0.19 -4.62
C LEU A 3 -8.09 -0.90 -3.56
N THR A 4 -8.79 -2.02 -3.75
CA THR A 4 -8.73 -3.17 -2.84
C THR A 4 -7.95 -4.28 -3.53
N TRP A 5 -6.81 -4.67 -2.96
CA TRP A 5 -5.99 -5.77 -3.47
C TRP A 5 -6.05 -6.95 -2.51
N THR A 6 -6.60 -8.06 -2.97
CA THR A 6 -6.73 -9.27 -2.16
C THR A 6 -5.66 -10.27 -2.57
N PHE A 7 -4.79 -10.64 -1.64
CA PHE A 7 -3.81 -11.70 -1.85
C PHE A 7 -4.36 -13.03 -1.29
N PHE A 8 -4.50 -14.02 -2.17
CA PHE A 8 -4.84 -15.38 -1.78
C PHE A 8 -3.56 -16.18 -1.59
N SER A 9 -3.09 -16.29 -0.35
CA SER A 9 -2.07 -17.28 -0.01
C SER A 9 -2.77 -18.64 0.11
N LYS A 10 -2.25 -19.70 -0.55
CA LYS A 10 -2.84 -21.05 -0.51
C LYS A 10 -2.89 -21.67 0.90
N GLN A 11 -2.23 -21.06 1.90
CA GLN A 11 -2.10 -21.60 3.25
C GLN A 11 -2.27 -20.56 4.37
N GLU A 12 -2.58 -19.29 4.06
CA GLU A 12 -2.77 -18.23 5.06
C GLU A 12 -4.13 -17.54 4.87
N PRO A 13 -4.70 -16.92 5.93
CA PRO A 13 -5.90 -16.13 5.81
C PRO A 13 -5.76 -15.07 4.71
N THR A 14 -6.80 -14.91 3.90
CA THR A 14 -6.88 -13.91 2.84
C THR A 14 -6.57 -12.52 3.40
N VAL A 15 -5.42 -11.95 3.01
CA VAL A 15 -5.05 -10.59 3.42
C VAL A 15 -5.61 -9.63 2.36
N THR A 16 -6.60 -8.85 2.77
CA THR A 16 -7.13 -7.75 1.97
C THR A 16 -6.33 -6.49 2.28
N LEU A 17 -5.55 -6.03 1.31
CA LEU A 17 -4.81 -4.77 1.37
C LEU A 17 -5.67 -3.65 0.77
N THR A 18 -5.99 -2.65 1.58
CA THR A 18 -6.63 -1.42 1.09
C THR A 18 -5.56 -0.44 0.65
N VAL A 19 -5.49 -0.10 -0.64
CA VAL A 19 -4.52 0.86 -1.15
C VAL A 19 -5.20 2.21 -1.36
N VAL A 20 -4.71 3.23 -0.66
CA VAL A 20 -5.21 4.61 -0.71
C VAL A 20 -4.14 5.50 -1.34
N TYR A 21 -4.49 6.11 -2.47
CA TYR A 21 -3.66 7.15 -3.06
C TYR A 21 -3.77 8.44 -2.25
N LEU A 22 -2.62 8.96 -1.80
CA LEU A 22 -2.49 10.26 -1.14
C LEU A 22 -1.56 11.18 -1.95
N PRO A 23 -2.10 12.25 -2.59
CA PRO A 23 -1.29 13.19 -3.37
C PRO A 23 -0.18 13.86 -2.56
N LYS A 24 -0.36 14.00 -1.24
CA LYS A 24 0.68 14.54 -0.35
C LYS A 24 1.97 13.72 -0.42
N LEU A 25 1.86 12.40 -0.63
CA LEU A 25 2.99 11.48 -0.71
C LEU A 25 3.75 11.55 -2.04
N ASP A 26 3.21 12.21 -3.07
CA ASP A 26 3.87 12.36 -4.38
C ASP A 26 5.12 13.22 -4.30
N LYS A 27 5.19 14.10 -3.29
CA LYS A 27 6.36 14.93 -3.01
C LYS A 27 7.45 14.17 -2.26
N PHE A 28 7.15 12.99 -1.73
CA PHE A 28 8.07 12.18 -0.94
C PHE A 28 8.58 11.01 -1.77
N ARG A 29 9.88 10.71 -1.68
CA ARG A 29 10.52 9.61 -2.41
C ARG A 29 10.26 8.23 -1.78
N SER A 30 9.25 8.11 -0.91
CA SER A 30 8.91 6.87 -0.21
C SER A 30 8.01 5.98 -1.06
N ALA A 31 8.16 4.66 -0.92
CA ALA A 31 7.22 3.68 -1.48
C ALA A 31 5.79 3.82 -0.90
N GLY A 32 5.65 4.44 0.27
CA GLY A 32 4.40 4.64 1.00
C GLY A 32 4.43 3.98 2.37
N TYR A 33 3.29 4.06 3.06
CA TYR A 33 3.13 3.61 4.44
C TYR A 33 2.07 2.52 4.51
N LEU A 34 2.34 1.45 5.25
CA LEU A 34 1.40 0.39 5.53
C LEU A 34 0.94 0.48 6.97
N GLU A 35 -0.32 0.85 7.16
CA GLU A 35 -1.01 0.72 8.44
C GLU A 35 -1.35 -0.76 8.68
N THR A 36 -0.63 -1.37 9.62
CA THR A 36 -0.70 -2.82 9.89
C THR A 36 -2.02 -3.23 10.55
N VAL A 37 -2.60 -2.34 11.36
CA VAL A 37 -3.87 -2.58 12.09
C VAL A 37 -5.05 -2.74 11.13
N THR A 38 -5.13 -1.90 10.10
CA THR A 38 -6.25 -1.89 9.14
C THR A 38 -5.91 -2.57 7.82
N ASN A 39 -4.65 -3.01 7.64
CA ASN A 39 -4.09 -3.43 6.36
C ASN A 39 -4.32 -2.38 5.26
N THR A 40 -4.04 -1.11 5.58
CA THR A 40 -4.20 0.01 4.64
C THR A 40 -2.85 0.56 4.21
N ALA A 41 -2.54 0.46 2.92
CA ALA A 41 -1.37 1.08 2.30
C ALA A 41 -1.71 2.49 1.79
N TYR A 42 -1.04 3.50 2.34
CA TYR A 42 -1.09 4.89 1.90
C TYR A 42 0.11 5.18 1.02
N VAL A 43 -0.13 5.49 -0.26
CA VAL A 43 0.92 5.55 -1.27
C VAL A 43 0.79 6.77 -2.17
N GLY A 44 1.91 7.21 -2.75
CA GLY A 44 1.92 8.19 -3.84
C GLY A 44 1.49 7.57 -5.18
N TRP A 45 1.39 8.39 -6.22
CA TRP A 45 0.84 8.05 -7.52
C TRP A 45 1.61 6.93 -8.21
N ASP A 46 2.95 6.96 -8.19
CA ASP A 46 3.78 5.93 -8.82
C ASP A 46 3.54 4.55 -8.21
N SER A 47 3.50 4.49 -6.88
CA SER A 47 3.23 3.27 -6.12
C SER A 47 1.78 2.81 -6.29
N PHE A 48 0.82 3.74 -6.33
CA PHE A 48 -0.58 3.45 -6.62
C PHE A 48 -0.75 2.82 -8.01
N ARG A 49 -0.05 3.32 -9.02
CA ARG A 49 -0.07 2.74 -10.37
C ARG A 49 0.44 1.31 -10.40
N ILE A 50 1.51 1.00 -9.67
CA ILE A 50 2.03 -0.37 -9.56
C ILE A 50 0.98 -1.30 -8.91
N PHE A 51 0.30 -0.84 -7.85
CA PHE A 51 -0.80 -1.61 -7.26
C PHE A 51 -2.00 -1.79 -8.19
N ASN A 52 -2.29 -0.81 -9.05
CA ASN A 52 -3.40 -0.86 -9.99
C ASN A 52 -3.09 -1.78 -11.19
N THR A 53 -1.99 -1.54 -11.90
CA THR A 53 -1.69 -2.15 -13.20
C THR A 53 -0.49 -3.10 -13.21
N GLY A 54 0.32 -3.12 -12.15
CA GLY A 54 1.52 -3.97 -12.07
C GLY A 54 1.20 -5.46 -11.94
N GLY A 55 2.20 -6.31 -12.21
CA GLY A 55 2.08 -7.75 -12.03
C GLY A 55 2.05 -8.16 -10.55
N GLN A 56 1.68 -9.41 -10.27
CA GLN A 56 1.64 -9.90 -8.88
C GLN A 56 3.03 -9.84 -8.20
N ALA A 57 4.10 -10.07 -8.95
CA ALA A 57 5.47 -9.93 -8.48
C ALA A 57 5.80 -8.48 -8.07
N ASP A 58 5.44 -7.50 -8.91
CA ASP A 58 5.67 -6.08 -8.64
C ASP A 58 4.88 -5.59 -7.43
N LYS A 59 3.61 -6.00 -7.33
CA LYS A 59 2.75 -5.67 -6.16
C LYS A 59 3.34 -6.23 -4.87
N LYS A 60 3.87 -7.46 -4.90
CA LYS A 60 4.50 -8.10 -3.74
C LYS A 60 5.82 -7.40 -3.37
N ALA A 61 6.65 -7.05 -4.36
CA ALA A 61 7.88 -6.32 -4.14
C ALA A 61 7.60 -4.93 -3.54
N LEU A 62 6.64 -4.20 -4.09
CA LEU A 62 6.24 -2.89 -3.59
C LEU A 62 5.64 -2.98 -2.19
N PHE A 63 4.79 -3.97 -1.92
CA PHE A 63 4.25 -4.23 -0.59
C PHE A 63 5.36 -4.49 0.44
N GLY A 64 6.42 -5.22 0.05
CA GLY A 64 7.60 -5.42 0.87
C GLY A 64 8.36 -4.13 1.22
N SER A 65 8.35 -3.17 0.28
CA SER A 65 9.02 -1.86 0.41
C SER A 65 8.21 -0.81 1.18
N LEU A 66 6.96 -1.09 1.56
CA LEU A 66 6.14 -0.16 2.34
C LEU A 66 6.69 -0.01 3.77
N ILE A 67 6.68 1.22 4.27
CA ILE A 67 7.06 1.54 5.64
C ILE A 67 5.91 1.15 6.57
N ARG A 68 6.13 0.15 7.43
CA ARG A 68 5.11 -0.32 8.36
C ARG A 68 4.95 0.66 9.52
N VAL A 69 3.72 1.05 9.79
CA VAL A 69 3.32 1.92 10.90
C VAL A 69 2.11 1.31 11.59
N ASP A 70 2.03 1.47 12.92
CA ASP A 70 0.88 0.95 13.68
C ASP A 70 -0.38 1.78 13.42
N GLN A 71 -0.22 3.10 13.29
CA GLN A 71 -1.28 4.03 12.93
C GLN A 71 -0.73 5.09 11.98
N PHE A 72 -1.38 5.27 10.83
CA PHE A 72 -0.98 6.29 9.87
C PHE A 72 -1.81 7.57 10.04
N SER A 73 -1.18 8.65 10.47
CA SER A 73 -1.82 9.97 10.56
C SER A 73 -1.38 10.88 9.40
N PRO A 74 -2.24 11.16 8.40
CA PRO A 74 -1.93 12.06 7.28
C PRO A 74 -1.84 13.55 7.66
N LEU A 75 -2.07 13.87 8.94
CA LEU A 75 -1.91 15.21 9.52
C LEU A 75 -0.51 15.42 10.12
N SER A 76 0.25 14.35 10.32
CA SER A 76 1.57 14.37 10.96
C SER A 76 2.73 14.46 9.95
N ILE A 77 2.43 14.69 8.66
CA ILE A 77 3.36 14.67 7.52
C ILE A 77 3.22 15.97 6.71
#